data_AF-A0A7W0ZKN3-F1
#
_entry.id   AF-A0A7W0ZKN3-F1
#
_cell.length_a   1.000
_cell.length_b   1.000
_cell.length_c   1.000
_cell.angle_alpha   90.00
_cell.angle_beta   90.00
_cell.angle_gamma   90.00
#
_symmetry.space_group_name_H-M   'P 1'
#
loop_
_entity.id
_entity.type
_entity.pdbx_description
1 polymer ?
#
loop_
_entity_poly.entity_id
_entity_poly.type
_entity_poly.pdbx_seq_one_letter_code
_entity_poly.pdbx_strand_id
1 'polypeptide(L)'
;MGRLFYHIIGSFAEFEREMIVERVRAGLANAKAKGTVLGRPERDFSARQRISQMRQQGLSLREIARREELSPAGVLKVLRRVEADSDD
;
A
#
# COMPACT_ATOMS: atom_id res chain seq x y z
N MET A 1 41.67 7.55 23.78
CA MET A 1 41.34 6.19 23.30
C MET A 1 39.84 5.92 23.14
N GLY A 2 38.94 6.43 23.98
CA GLY A 2 37.49 6.11 23.87
C GLY A 2 36.77 6.59 22.60
N ARG A 3 37.18 7.74 22.02
CA ARG A 3 36.55 8.30 20.82
C ARG A 3 36.74 7.42 19.58
N LEU A 4 37.93 6.85 19.38
CA LEU A 4 38.21 5.97 18.24
C LEU A 4 37.36 4.70 18.30
N PHE A 5 37.27 4.08 19.48
CA PHE A 5 36.42 2.91 19.69
C PHE A 5 34.94 3.21 19.42
N TYR A 6 34.46 4.38 19.83
CA TYR A 6 33.09 4.81 19.52
C TYR A 6 32.83 4.94 18.02
N HIS A 7 33.77 5.51 17.26
CA HIS A 7 33.65 5.60 15.80
C HIS A 7 33.66 4.22 15.13
N ILE A 8 34.57 3.34 15.54
CA ILE A 8 34.66 1.98 14.99
C ILE A 8 33.34 1.23 15.21
N ILE A 9 32.81 1.25 16.43
CA ILE A 9 31.52 0.60 16.75
C ILE A 9 30.38 1.25 15.98
N GLY A 10 30.37 2.57 15.83
CA GLY A 10 29.40 3.29 15.00
C GLY A 10 29.42 2.83 13.54
N SER A 11 30.60 2.75 12.93
CA SER A 11 30.76 2.27 11.55
C SER A 11 30.33 0.81 11.37
N PHE A 12 30.57 -0.05 12.37
CA PHE A 12 30.06 -1.43 12.33
C PHE A 12 28.54 -1.49 12.41
N ALA A 13 27.91 -0.67 13.27
CA ALA A 13 26.46 -0.61 13.37
C ALA A 13 25.81 -0.11 12.06
N GLU A 14 26.44 0.86 11.39
CA GLU A 14 26.00 1.32 10.07
C GLU A 14 26.09 0.21 9.02
N PHE A 15 27.22 -0.51 8.97
CA PHE A 15 27.42 -1.62 8.06
C PHE A 15 26.41 -2.76 8.28
N GLU A 16 26.16 -3.15 9.53
CA GLU A 16 25.15 -4.17 9.86
C GLU A 16 23.75 -3.74 9.41
N ARG A 17 23.39 -2.47 9.61
CA ARG A 17 22.12 -1.92 9.14
C ARG A 17 22.01 -1.99 7.62
N GLU A 18 23.06 -1.63 6.90
CA GLU A 18 23.08 -1.69 5.44
C GLU A 18 22.88 -3.12 4.93
N MET A 19 23.59 -4.10 5.50
CA MET A 19 23.39 -5.52 5.15
C MET A 19 21.95 -6.00 5.40
N ILE A 20 21.32 -5.58 6.50
CA ILE A 20 19.92 -5.92 6.79
C ILE A 20 18.99 -5.32 5.73
N VAL A 21 19.20 -4.04 5.38
CA VAL A 21 18.40 -3.35 4.36
C VAL A 21 18.50 -4.04 3.00
N GLU A 22 19.70 -4.41 2.58
CA GLU A 22 19.92 -5.14 1.32
C GLU A 22 19.19 -6.47 1.31
N ARG A 23 19.27 -7.24 2.41
CA ARG A 23 18.57 -8.52 2.55
C ARG A 23 17.05 -8.35 2.46
N VAL A 24 16.49 -7.34 3.12
CA VAL A 24 15.05 -7.05 3.06
C VAL A 24 14.64 -6.68 1.64
N ARG A 25 15.41 -5.84 0.94
CA ARG A 25 15.14 -5.46 -0.45
C ARG A 25 15.16 -6.67 -1.38
N ALA A 26 16.14 -7.55 -1.24
CA ALA A 26 16.22 -8.80 -2.01
C ALA A 26 15.01 -9.71 -1.74
N GLY A 27 14.58 -9.82 -0.48
CA GLY A 27 13.39 -10.58 -0.09
C GLY A 27 12.10 -10.01 -0.70
N LEU A 28 11.92 -8.69 -0.66
CA LEU A 28 10.77 -7.99 -1.27
C LEU A 28 10.75 -8.16 -2.79
N ALA A 29 11.92 -8.07 -3.45
CA ALA A 29 12.04 -8.29 -4.89
C ALA A 29 11.62 -9.71 -5.28
N ASN A 30 12.05 -10.72 -4.51
CA ASN A 30 11.64 -12.11 -4.73
C ASN A 30 10.13 -12.31 -4.50
N ALA A 31 9.56 -11.74 -3.43
CA ALA A 31 8.11 -11.80 -3.18
C ALA A 31 7.31 -11.17 -4.31
N LYS A 32 7.77 -10.03 -4.84
CA LYS A 32 7.16 -9.36 -6.00
C LYS A 32 7.24 -10.24 -7.26
N ALA A 33 8.39 -10.87 -7.51
CA ALA A 33 8.58 -11.77 -8.66
C ALA A 33 7.67 -13.01 -8.58
N LYS A 34 7.34 -13.48 -7.37
CA LYS A 34 6.36 -14.55 -7.13
C LYS A 34 4.90 -14.10 -7.22
N GLY A 35 4.64 -12.82 -7.52
CA GLY A 35 3.28 -12.27 -7.61
C GLY A 35 2.61 -12.03 -6.26
N THR A 36 3.35 -12.03 -5.15
CA THR A 36 2.78 -11.70 -3.85
C THR A 36 2.41 -10.22 -3.80
N VAL A 37 1.15 -9.93 -3.46
CA VAL A 37 0.67 -8.56 -3.26
C VAL A 37 1.26 -8.01 -1.96
N LEU A 38 2.18 -7.05 -2.07
CA LEU A 38 2.81 -6.38 -0.95
C LEU A 38 2.03 -5.12 -0.53
N GLY A 39 2.16 -4.74 0.74
CA GLY A 39 1.51 -3.53 1.29
C GLY A 39 0.12 -3.79 1.85
N ARG A 40 -0.64 -2.71 2.06
CA ARG A 40 -1.99 -2.81 2.64
C ARG A 40 -2.91 -3.54 1.65
N PRO A 41 -3.58 -4.63 2.05
CA PRO A 41 -4.50 -5.33 1.18
C PRO A 41 -5.63 -4.39 0.76
N GLU A 42 -6.10 -4.57 -0.46
CA GLU A 42 -7.27 -3.84 -0.93
C GLU A 42 -8.50 -4.32 -0.15
N ARG A 43 -9.33 -3.37 0.27
CA ARG A 43 -10.63 -3.72 0.84
C ARG A 43 -11.48 -4.31 -0.28
N ASP A 44 -12.08 -5.45 0.05
CA ASP A 44 -13.06 -6.24 -0.67
C ASP A 44 -13.39 -5.81 -2.12
N PHE A 45 -13.03 -6.66 -3.09
CA PHE A 45 -13.40 -6.49 -4.50
C PHE A 45 -14.93 -6.37 -4.70
N SER A 46 -15.74 -6.98 -3.82
CA SER A 46 -17.19 -6.88 -3.90
C SER A 46 -17.69 -5.44 -3.66
N ALA A 47 -16.99 -4.69 -2.80
CA ALA A 47 -17.30 -3.29 -2.57
C ALA A 47 -17.04 -2.43 -3.82
N ARG A 48 -16.06 -2.78 -4.67
CA ARG A 48 -15.80 -2.03 -5.92
C ARG A 48 -17.00 -2.07 -6.86
N GLN A 49 -17.58 -3.25 -7.08
CA GLN A 49 -18.74 -3.42 -7.95
C GLN A 49 -19.98 -2.71 -7.37
N ARG A 50 -20.25 -2.89 -6.07
CA ARG A 50 -21.38 -2.21 -5.40
C ARG A 50 -21.24 -0.69 -5.44
N ILE A 51 -20.05 -0.15 -5.18
CA ILE A 51 -19.77 1.29 -5.25
C ILE A 51 -19.98 1.83 -6.65
N SER A 52 -19.49 1.14 -7.69
CA SER A 52 -19.67 1.54 -9.08
C SER A 52 -21.15 1.52 -9.48
N GLN A 53 -21.89 0.45 -9.14
CA GLN A 53 -23.33 0.36 -9.40
C GLN A 53 -24.12 1.47 -8.70
N MET A 54 -23.87 1.73 -7.41
CA MET A 54 -24.53 2.82 -6.69
C MET A 54 -24.20 4.18 -7.29
N ARG A 55 -23.00 4.36 -7.83
CA ARG A 55 -22.63 5.60 -8.52
C ARG A 55 -23.40 5.76 -9.83
N GLN A 56 -23.57 4.69 -10.61
CA GLN A 56 -24.37 4.68 -11.83
C GLN A 56 -25.87 4.92 -11.55
N GLN A 57 -26.36 4.48 -10.39
CA GLN A 57 -27.71 4.79 -9.89
C GLN A 57 -27.90 6.25 -9.45
N GLY A 58 -26.85 7.08 -9.53
CA GLY A 58 -26.91 8.50 -9.22
C GLY A 58 -26.73 8.86 -7.74
N LEU A 59 -26.36 7.91 -6.87
CA LEU A 59 -26.14 8.21 -5.45
C LEU A 59 -24.93 9.14 -5.27
N SER A 60 -25.01 9.99 -4.25
CA SER A 60 -23.91 10.87 -3.87
C SER A 60 -22.78 10.08 -3.19
N LEU A 61 -21.55 10.58 -3.31
CA LEU A 61 -20.37 9.97 -2.68
C LEU A 61 -20.53 9.79 -1.17
N ARG A 62 -21.23 10.71 -0.50
CA ARG A 62 -21.49 10.66 0.95
C ARG A 62 -22.49 9.58 1.32
N GLU A 63 -23.49 9.34 0.49
CA GLU A 63 -24.47 8.27 0.72
C GLU A 63 -23.83 6.90 0.54
N ILE A 64 -23.04 6.72 -0.51
CA ILE A 64 -22.28 5.49 -0.77
C ILE A 64 -21.31 5.21 0.38
N ALA A 65 -20.59 6.24 0.84
CA ALA A 65 -19.67 6.15 1.96
C ALA A 65 -20.35 5.64 3.24
N ARG A 66 -21.54 6.15 3.56
CA ARG A 66 -22.32 5.68 4.72
C ARG A 66 -22.77 4.22 4.58
N ARG A 67 -23.18 3.81 3.38
CA ARG A 67 -23.70 2.45 3.13
C ARG A 67 -22.61 1.38 3.15
N GLU A 68 -21.42 1.70 2.66
CA GLU A 68 -20.27 0.77 2.61
C GLU A 68 -19.31 0.94 3.79
N GLU A 69 -19.67 1.74 4.80
CA GLU A 69 -18.82 2.05 5.97
C GLU A 69 -17.41 2.55 5.60
N LEU A 70 -17.35 3.37 4.55
CA LEU A 70 -16.13 3.98 4.03
C LEU A 70 -16.12 5.49 4.29
N SER A 71 -14.92 6.08 4.26
CA SER A 71 -14.82 7.53 4.14
C SER A 71 -15.18 7.96 2.70
N PRO A 72 -15.70 9.18 2.49
CA PRO A 72 -15.92 9.71 1.14
C PRO A 72 -14.66 9.66 0.25
N ALA A 73 -13.48 9.85 0.84
CA ALA A 73 -12.19 9.70 0.16
C ALA A 73 -11.90 8.25 -0.24
N GLY A 74 -12.30 7.27 0.58
CA GLY A 74 -12.22 5.85 0.25
C GLY A 74 -13.07 5.48 -0.96
N VAL A 75 -14.32 5.97 -1.01
CA VAL A 75 -15.22 5.77 -2.16
C VAL A 75 -14.64 6.41 -3.43
N LEU A 76 -14.16 7.65 -3.35
CA LEU A 76 -13.54 8.34 -4.49
C LEU A 76 -12.30 7.59 -5.00
N LYS A 77 -11.46 7.08 -4.10
CA LYS A 77 -10.27 6.29 -4.47
C LYS A 77 -10.63 5.01 -5.19
N VAL A 78 -11.73 4.35 -4.79
CA VAL A 78 -12.23 3.15 -5.47
C VAL A 78 -12.73 3.49 -6.87
N LEU A 79 -13.56 4.54 -7.01
CA LEU A 79 -14.11 4.94 -8.31
C LEU A 79 -13.03 5.33 -9.33
N ARG A 80 -12.04 6.13 -8.92
CA ARG A 80 -10.91 6.50 -9.80
C ARG A 80 -10.11 5.32 -10.31
N ARG A 81 -10.05 4.24 -9.53
CA ARG A 81 -9.38 3.01 -9.94
C ARG A 81 -10.21 2.20 -10.92
N VAL A 82 -11.53 2.13 -10.71
CA VAL A 82 -12.43 1.49 -11.67
C VAL A 82 -12.37 2.20 -13.02
N GLU A 83 -12.28 3.53 -13.04
CA GLU A 83 -12.07 4.33 -14.25
C GLU A 83 -10.71 4.02 -14.91
N ALA A 84 -9.63 3.95 -14.14
CA ALA A 84 -8.30 3.61 -14.67
C ALA A 84 -8.22 2.16 -15.21
N ASP A 85 -8.88 1.20 -14.55
CA ASP A 85 -8.94 -0.21 -14.99
C ASP A 85 -9.81 -0.39 -16.25
N SER A 86 -10.63 0.59 -16.64
CA SER A 86 -11.44 0.57 -17.87
C SER A 86 -10.78 1.22 -19.09
N ASP A 87 -9.70 1.99 -18.87
CA ASP A 87 -8.95 2.67 -19.94
C ASP A 87 -7.75 1.81 -20.45
N ASP A 88 -7.42 0.71 -19.76
CA ASP A 88 -6.44 -0.33 -20.15
C ASP A 88 -7.13 -1.54 -20.83
#